data_AF-A0A0D7A8Y5-F1
#
_entry.id   AF-A0A0D7A8Y5-F1
#
_cell.length_a   1.000
_cell.length_b   1.000
_cell.length_c   1.000
_cell.angle_alpha   90.00
_cell.angle_beta   90.00
_cell.angle_gamma   90.00
#
_symmetry.space_group_name_H-M   'P 1'
#
loop_
_entity.id
_entity.type
_entity.pdbx_description
1 polymer ?
#
loop_
_entity_poly.entity_id
_entity_poly.type
_entity_poly.pdbx_seq_one_letter_code
_entity_poly.pdbx_strand_id
1 'polypeptide(L)'
;PRDLYSNNIMMDGSPFHPQQFHPMSYWRTPDGRGFAPTFSRSQVPRVQYYIIDFGNSIMFPSFEHRRPLRARVGADHSAPELAAYPGEVEPWDVFKLDIYTFGNFIRTRLIQKYSNLDFLEPLVDCMTAKDPQARPDARRV
;
A
#
# COMPACT_ATOMS: atom_id res chain seq x y z
N PRO A 1 -3.14 -4.78 8.51
CA PRO A 1 -2.24 -5.58 7.65
C PRO A 1 -0.85 -5.55 8.28
N ARG A 2 0.20 -6.12 7.71
CA ARG A 2 1.59 -5.83 8.16
C ARG A 2 2.55 -5.84 6.96
N ASP A 3 1.98 -5.60 5.79
CA ASP A 3 2.60 -5.85 4.49
C ASP A 3 1.89 -5.03 3.41
N LEU A 4 1.63 -3.75 3.69
CA LEU A 4 0.99 -2.83 2.75
C LEU A 4 2.02 -2.26 1.78
N TYR A 5 2.28 -3.00 0.71
CA TYR A 5 3.15 -2.58 -0.38
C TYR A 5 2.48 -2.79 -1.73
N SER A 6 3.19 -2.42 -2.81
CA SER A 6 2.62 -2.33 -4.16
C SER A 6 1.94 -3.59 -4.67
N ASN A 7 2.34 -4.79 -4.25
CA ASN A 7 1.75 -6.03 -4.76
C ASN A 7 0.54 -6.48 -3.94
N ASN A 8 0.33 -5.92 -2.76
CA ASN A 8 -0.81 -6.22 -1.89
C ASN A 8 -1.93 -5.19 -2.00
N ILE A 9 -1.77 -4.19 -2.88
CA ILE A 9 -2.79 -3.19 -3.20
C ILE A 9 -3.21 -3.41 -4.65
N MET A 10 -4.35 -4.09 -4.82
CA MET A 10 -4.92 -4.41 -6.11
C MET A 10 -6.01 -3.41 -6.50
N MET A 11 -6.27 -3.33 -7.80
CA MET A 11 -7.27 -2.47 -8.40
C MET A 11 -8.18 -3.31 -9.28
N ASP A 12 -9.49 -3.08 -9.23
CA ASP A 12 -10.42 -3.65 -10.21
C ASP A 12 -10.13 -3.04 -11.58
N GLY A 13 -9.66 -3.88 -12.50
CA GLY A 13 -9.31 -3.49 -13.86
C GLY A 13 -10.49 -3.38 -14.81
N SER A 14 -11.62 -4.02 -14.49
CA SER A 14 -12.76 -4.18 -15.41
C SER A 14 -13.31 -2.86 -15.97
N PRO A 15 -13.44 -1.76 -15.18
CA PRO A 15 -13.92 -0.49 -15.71
C PRO A 15 -13.03 0.14 -16.80
N PHE A 16 -11.72 -0.16 -16.80
CA PHE A 16 -10.79 0.41 -17.79
C PHE A 16 -10.85 -0.31 -19.14
N HIS A 17 -11.38 -1.53 -19.16
CA HIS A 17 -11.27 -2.45 -20.29
C HIS A 17 -12.65 -2.96 -20.71
N PRO A 18 -13.46 -2.12 -21.41
CA PRO A 18 -14.81 -2.50 -21.84
C PRO A 18 -14.85 -3.72 -22.76
N GLN A 19 -13.75 -3.99 -23.46
CA GLN A 19 -13.60 -5.13 -24.38
C GLN A 19 -12.82 -6.30 -23.75
N GLN A 20 -12.68 -6.32 -22.42
CA GLN A 20 -11.79 -7.22 -21.67
C GLN A 20 -10.31 -7.03 -22.06
N PHE A 21 -9.43 -7.80 -21.42
CA PHE A 21 -7.99 -7.69 -21.59
C PHE A 21 -7.28 -9.02 -21.38
N HIS A 22 -6.06 -9.16 -21.90
CA HIS A 22 -5.24 -10.34 -21.68
C HIS A 22 -4.79 -10.42 -20.21
N PRO A 23 -4.94 -11.58 -19.53
CA PRO A 23 -4.69 -11.70 -18.08
C PRO A 23 -3.25 -11.40 -17.65
N MET A 24 -2.26 -11.60 -18.53
CA MET A 24 -0.85 -11.26 -18.26
C MET A 24 -0.40 -9.92 -18.85
N SER A 25 -1.23 -9.28 -19.69
CA SER A 25 -0.84 -8.07 -20.42
C SER A 25 -2.07 -7.21 -20.66
N TYR A 26 -2.45 -6.43 -19.65
CA TYR A 26 -3.72 -5.71 -19.63
C TYR A 26 -3.93 -4.74 -20.80
N TRP A 27 -2.85 -4.28 -21.45
CA TRP A 27 -2.93 -3.43 -22.65
C TRP A 27 -3.20 -4.20 -23.96
N ARG A 28 -3.36 -5.53 -23.91
CA ARG A 28 -3.63 -6.39 -25.07
C ARG A 28 -5.05 -6.95 -25.07
N THR A 29 -5.56 -7.27 -26.26
CA THR A 29 -6.81 -8.01 -26.47
C THR A 29 -6.79 -9.36 -25.75
N PRO A 30 -7.94 -9.96 -25.40
CA PRO A 30 -7.97 -11.24 -24.66
C PRO A 30 -7.16 -12.38 -25.30
N ASP A 31 -7.04 -12.39 -26.63
CA ASP A 31 -6.24 -13.36 -27.41
C ASP A 31 -4.76 -12.97 -27.56
N GLY A 32 -4.35 -11.82 -27.03
CA GLY A 32 -2.98 -11.29 -27.06
C GLY A 32 -2.52 -10.71 -28.41
N ARG A 33 -3.37 -10.76 -29.45
CA ARG A 33 -2.95 -10.45 -30.84
C ARG A 33 -2.88 -8.96 -31.14
N GLY A 34 -3.61 -8.13 -30.40
CA GLY A 34 -3.66 -6.68 -30.61
C GLY A 34 -3.61 -5.90 -29.30
N PHE A 35 -3.69 -4.57 -29.43
CA PHE A 35 -3.86 -3.67 -28.29
C PHE A 35 -5.33 -3.55 -27.92
N ALA A 36 -5.65 -3.64 -26.63
CA ALA A 36 -7.00 -3.42 -26.12
C ALA A 36 -7.20 -1.92 -25.83
N PRO A 37 -8.33 -1.32 -26.25
CA PRO A 37 -8.72 0.01 -25.80
C PRO A 37 -8.75 0.06 -24.27
N THR A 38 -8.05 1.04 -23.70
CA THR A 38 -7.90 1.19 -22.24
C THR A 38 -8.24 2.61 -21.84
N PHE A 39 -9.18 2.77 -20.91
CA PHE A 39 -9.50 4.06 -20.32
C PHE A 39 -8.54 4.42 -19.21
N SER A 40 -8.27 5.72 -19.07
CA SER A 40 -7.53 6.25 -17.92
C SER A 40 -8.41 6.25 -16.66
N ARG A 41 -7.78 6.44 -15.50
CA ARG A 41 -8.50 6.57 -14.21
C ARG A 41 -9.50 7.72 -14.17
N SER A 42 -9.27 8.80 -14.91
CA SER A 42 -10.19 9.94 -14.97
C SER A 42 -11.37 9.73 -15.92
N GLN A 43 -11.32 8.69 -16.76
CA GLN A 43 -12.36 8.39 -17.75
C GLN A 43 -13.39 7.36 -17.26
N VAL A 44 -13.20 6.78 -16.07
CA VAL A 44 -14.12 5.80 -15.50
C VAL A 44 -14.83 6.38 -14.26
N PRO A 45 -16.09 6.01 -13.99
CA PRO A 45 -16.87 6.62 -12.91
C PRO A 45 -16.36 6.27 -11.51
N ARG A 46 -15.78 5.08 -11.33
CA ARG A 46 -15.24 4.61 -10.06
C ARG A 46 -14.13 3.59 -10.31
N VAL A 47 -13.11 3.66 -9.45
CA VAL A 47 -12.05 2.66 -9.35
C VAL A 47 -12.15 2.01 -7.98
N GLN A 48 -12.27 0.68 -7.94
CA GLN A 48 -12.28 -0.08 -6.69
C GLN A 48 -10.86 -0.59 -6.41
N TYR A 49 -10.40 -0.40 -5.18
CA TYR A 49 -9.14 -0.95 -4.70
C TYR A 49 -9.40 -2.03 -3.65
N TYR A 50 -8.49 -3.00 -3.58
CA TYR A 50 -8.52 -4.10 -2.64
C TYR A 50 -7.16 -4.21 -1.96
N ILE A 51 -7.17 -4.36 -0.64
CA ILE A 51 -6.01 -4.86 0.08
C ILE A 51 -6.12 -6.38 0.08
N ILE A 52 -5.08 -7.05 -0.37
CA ILE A 52 -5.00 -8.52 -0.43
C ILE A 52 -3.84 -9.02 0.44
N ASP A 53 -3.67 -10.35 0.44
CA ASP A 53 -2.62 -11.06 1.18
C ASP A 53 -2.58 -10.72 2.68
N PHE A 54 -3.52 -11.33 3.40
CA PHE A 54 -3.60 -11.22 4.85
C PHE A 54 -2.73 -12.26 5.56
N GLY A 55 -1.80 -12.95 4.87
CA GLY A 55 -0.97 -14.00 5.47
C GLY A 55 -0.10 -13.51 6.63
N ASN A 56 0.27 -12.23 6.60
CA ASN A 56 0.98 -11.55 7.69
C ASN A 56 0.05 -10.75 8.61
N SER A 57 -1.27 -10.76 8.45
CA SER A 57 -2.15 -9.96 9.31
C SER A 57 -2.33 -10.57 10.70
N ILE A 58 -2.56 -9.71 11.70
CA ILE A 58 -2.88 -10.12 13.07
C ILE A 58 -4.19 -9.44 13.47
N MET A 59 -5.08 -10.21 14.09
CA MET A 59 -6.31 -9.68 14.68
C MET A 59 -6.14 -9.64 16.20
N PHE A 60 -6.31 -8.45 16.79
CA PHE A 60 -6.38 -8.31 18.24
C PHE A 60 -7.80 -8.61 18.72
N PRO A 61 -7.98 -9.26 19.88
CA PRO A 61 -9.31 -9.56 20.42
C PRO A 61 -10.19 -8.32 20.67
N SER A 62 -9.57 -7.17 20.97
CA SER A 62 -10.26 -5.89 21.07
C SER A 62 -9.29 -4.73 20.86
N PHE A 63 -9.83 -3.50 20.82
CA PHE A 63 -9.03 -2.27 20.78
C PHE A 63 -8.07 -2.15 21.97
N GLU A 64 -8.54 -2.47 23.19
CA GLU A 64 -7.75 -2.39 24.43
C GLU A 64 -6.59 -3.41 24.49
N HIS A 65 -6.68 -4.49 23.71
CA HIS A 65 -5.63 -5.52 23.67
C HIS A 65 -4.52 -5.20 22.66
N ARG A 66 -4.61 -4.09 21.94
CA ARG A 66 -3.56 -3.65 21.00
C ARG A 66 -2.29 -3.39 21.78
N ARG A 67 -1.21 -3.95 21.28
CA ARG A 67 0.12 -3.78 21.86
C ARG A 67 1.17 -3.87 20.77
N PRO A 68 2.35 -3.25 20.99
CA PRO A 68 3.51 -3.51 20.16
C PRO A 68 3.82 -5.01 20.09
N LEU A 69 4.25 -5.50 18.92
CA LEU A 69 4.51 -6.92 18.68
C LEU A 69 5.85 -7.13 17.97
N ARG A 70 6.49 -8.27 18.28
CA ARG A 70 7.53 -8.85 17.43
C ARG A 70 6.84 -9.71 16.38
N ALA A 71 7.04 -9.41 15.11
CA ALA A 71 6.40 -10.16 14.04
C ALA A 71 7.28 -10.21 12.79
N ARG A 72 6.94 -11.10 11.85
CA ARG A 72 7.64 -11.18 10.57
C ARG A 72 7.50 -9.86 9.80
N VAL A 73 8.60 -9.30 9.32
CA VAL A 73 8.59 -8.12 8.43
C VAL A 73 7.97 -8.51 7.08
N GLY A 74 7.11 -7.63 6.54
CA GLY A 74 6.58 -7.74 5.18
C GLY A 74 7.63 -7.45 4.11
N ALA A 75 7.21 -7.17 2.88
CA ALA A 75 8.12 -6.90 1.77
C ALA A 75 8.78 -5.50 1.81
N ASP A 76 8.20 -4.54 2.54
CA ASP A 76 8.81 -3.22 2.75
C ASP A 76 9.59 -3.19 4.07
N HIS A 77 10.92 -3.13 3.95
CA HIS A 77 11.86 -3.08 5.07
C HIS A 77 12.39 -1.66 5.35
N SER A 78 11.83 -0.63 4.70
CA SER A 78 12.38 0.73 4.76
C SER A 78 11.98 1.51 6.02
N ALA A 79 11.06 1.01 6.83
CA ALA A 79 10.66 1.66 8.07
C ALA A 79 11.83 1.68 9.09
N PRO A 80 12.18 2.83 9.69
CA PRO A 80 13.36 2.95 10.54
C PRO A 80 13.40 1.97 11.72
N GLU A 81 12.25 1.65 12.31
CA GLU A 81 12.12 0.71 13.41
C GLU A 81 12.47 -0.73 13.03
N LEU A 82 12.52 -1.05 11.73
CA LEU A 82 12.89 -2.37 11.22
C LEU A 82 14.41 -2.52 11.02
N ALA A 83 15.16 -1.42 11.05
CA ALA A 83 16.61 -1.41 10.87
C ALA A 83 17.39 -1.65 12.18
N ALA A 84 16.69 -1.72 13.33
CA ALA A 84 17.32 -2.05 14.61
C ALA A 84 17.89 -3.49 14.59
N TYR A 85 19.12 -3.63 15.10
CA TYR A 85 20.04 -4.76 14.97
C TYR A 85 19.43 -6.19 15.07
N PRO A 86 19.98 -7.18 14.33
CA PRO A 86 19.59 -8.58 14.45
C PRO A 86 20.08 -9.15 15.78
N GLY A 87 19.20 -9.16 16.78
CA GLY A 87 19.49 -9.77 18.08
C GLY A 87 18.38 -9.51 19.10
N GLU A 88 17.84 -8.30 19.09
CA GLU A 88 16.74 -7.88 19.96
C GLU A 88 15.80 -6.99 19.15
N VAL A 89 14.92 -7.62 18.36
CA VAL A 89 13.87 -6.89 17.65
C VAL A 89 12.91 -6.35 18.70
N GLU A 90 13.04 -5.10 19.10
CA GLU A 90 12.07 -4.47 20.00
C GLU A 90 10.66 -4.58 19.41
N PRO A 91 9.61 -4.84 20.22
CA PRO A 91 8.24 -4.87 19.71
C PRO A 91 7.86 -3.54 19.05
N TRP A 92 7.28 -3.59 17.84
CA TRP A 92 6.87 -2.38 17.12
C TRP A 92 5.36 -2.18 17.19
N ASP A 93 4.93 -0.93 17.15
CA ASP A 93 3.53 -0.61 16.88
C ASP A 93 3.19 -0.96 15.42
N VAL A 94 2.53 -2.10 15.23
CA VAL A 94 2.17 -2.65 13.92
C VAL A 94 1.20 -1.74 13.14
N PHE A 95 0.41 -0.90 13.82
CA PHE A 95 -0.49 0.03 13.15
C PHE A 95 0.29 1.22 12.58
N LYS A 96 1.28 1.72 13.32
CA LYS A 96 2.17 2.78 12.84
C LYS A 96 3.07 2.30 11.71
N LEU A 97 3.42 1.02 11.70
CA LEU A 97 4.13 0.40 10.58
C LEU A 97 3.26 0.31 9.32
N ASP A 98 1.99 -0.06 9.45
CA ASP A 98 1.04 -0.05 8.32
C ASP A 98 0.89 1.36 7.72
N ILE A 99 0.82 2.39 8.56
CA ILE A 99 0.76 3.80 8.10
C ILE A 99 2.04 4.18 7.34
N TYR A 100 3.20 3.80 7.86
CA TYR A 100 4.47 4.08 7.20
C TYR A 100 4.56 3.39 5.84
N THR A 101 4.30 2.09 5.77
CA THR A 101 4.42 1.30 4.53
C THR A 101 3.42 1.79 3.47
N PHE A 102 2.20 2.15 3.86
CA PHE A 102 1.24 2.76 2.94
C PHE A 102 1.67 4.16 2.47
N GLY A 103 2.20 5.00 3.37
CA GLY A 103 2.75 6.31 3.00
C GLY A 103 3.94 6.18 2.04
N ASN A 104 4.82 5.21 2.30
CA ASN A 104 5.96 4.91 1.45
C ASN A 104 5.54 4.35 0.07
N PHE A 105 4.46 3.56 0.02
CA PHE A 105 3.83 3.17 -1.24
C PHE A 105 3.36 4.40 -2.04
N ILE A 106 2.65 5.35 -1.42
CA ILE A 106 2.22 6.59 -2.10
C ILE A 106 3.45 7.37 -2.59
N ARG A 107 4.48 7.53 -1.75
CA ARG A 107 5.73 8.22 -2.10
C ARG A 107 6.38 7.62 -3.35
N THR A 108 6.61 6.31 -3.34
CA THR A 108 7.46 5.62 -4.33
C THR A 108 6.71 5.20 -5.59
N ARG A 109 5.40 4.93 -5.49
CA ARG A 109 4.59 4.46 -6.63
C ARG A 109 3.72 5.53 -7.25
N LEU A 110 3.41 6.61 -6.52
CA LEU A 110 2.59 7.70 -7.03
C LEU A 110 3.43 8.97 -7.21
N ILE A 111 3.86 9.62 -6.12
CA ILE A 111 4.51 10.95 -6.18
C ILE A 111 5.79 10.92 -7.04
N GLN A 112 6.67 9.92 -6.85
CA GLN A 112 7.90 9.82 -7.64
C GLN A 112 7.70 9.35 -9.10
N LYS A 113 6.48 8.96 -9.49
CA LYS A 113 6.18 8.39 -10.82
C LYS A 113 5.30 9.30 -11.68
N TYR A 114 4.50 10.16 -11.07
CA TYR A 114 3.55 11.02 -11.76
C TYR A 114 3.69 12.46 -11.27
N SER A 115 3.53 13.41 -12.19
CA SER A 115 3.52 14.84 -11.88
C SER A 115 2.17 15.29 -11.29
N ASN A 116 2.15 16.48 -10.70
CA ASN A 116 0.95 17.12 -10.12
C ASN A 116 0.37 16.38 -8.90
N LEU A 117 1.20 15.62 -8.19
CA LEU A 117 0.82 14.94 -6.94
C LEU A 117 1.50 15.54 -5.71
N ASP A 118 2.20 16.67 -5.85
CA ASP A 118 2.98 17.32 -4.78
C ASP A 118 2.10 17.72 -3.58
N PHE A 119 0.80 17.94 -3.82
CA PHE A 119 -0.18 18.20 -2.75
C PHE A 119 -0.32 17.05 -1.74
N LEU A 120 0.09 15.83 -2.09
CA LEU A 120 0.11 14.67 -1.20
C LEU A 120 1.37 14.61 -0.33
N GLU A 121 2.43 15.37 -0.65
CA GLU A 121 3.70 15.31 0.07
C GLU A 121 3.56 15.58 1.58
N PRO A 122 2.82 16.61 2.04
CA PRO A 122 2.68 16.86 3.49
C PRO A 122 2.03 15.68 4.23
N LEU A 123 1.06 15.02 3.60
CA LEU A 123 0.41 13.83 4.15
C LEU A 123 1.39 12.67 4.23
N VAL A 124 2.09 12.40 3.12
CA VAL A 124 3.07 11.31 3.03
C VAL A 124 4.22 11.51 3.99
N ASP A 125 4.74 12.73 4.15
CA ASP A 125 5.78 13.07 5.11
C ASP A 125 5.34 12.76 6.56
N CYS A 126 4.11 13.11 6.93
CA CYS A 126 3.56 12.75 8.24
C CYS A 126 3.43 11.24 8.41
N MET A 127 2.95 10.53 7.38
CA MET A 127 2.79 9.06 7.42
C MET A 127 4.14 8.34 7.52
N THR A 128 5.20 8.86 6.89
CA THR A 128 6.54 8.26 6.88
C THR A 128 7.49 8.91 7.90
N ALA A 129 6.97 9.55 8.94
CA ALA A 129 7.80 10.14 9.99
C ALA A 129 8.70 9.08 10.63
N LYS A 130 9.95 9.48 10.94
CA LYS A 130 10.96 8.56 11.52
C LYS A 130 10.52 8.00 12.87
N ASP A 131 10.00 8.86 13.73
CA ASP A 131 9.37 8.46 14.98
C ASP A 131 7.98 7.85 14.70
N PRO A 132 7.73 6.56 15.02
CA PRO A 132 6.43 5.94 14.85
C PRO A 132 5.28 6.68 15.56
N GLN A 133 5.55 7.32 16.70
CA GLN A 133 4.52 8.03 17.47
C GLN A 133 4.10 9.35 16.83
N ALA A 134 4.96 9.95 16.01
CA ALA A 134 4.64 11.16 15.25
C ALA A 134 3.73 10.89 14.05
N ARG A 135 3.59 9.63 13.64
CA ARG A 135 2.73 9.26 12.50
C ARG A 135 1.26 9.37 12.90
N PRO A 136 0.36 9.74 11.98
CA PRO A 136 -1.07 9.77 12.24
C PRO A 136 -1.65 8.37 12.47
N ASP A 137 -2.89 8.32 12.95
CA ASP A 137 -3.69 7.10 12.94
C ASP A 137 -4.47 6.98 11.63
N ALA A 138 -4.89 5.76 11.28
CA ALA A 138 -5.65 5.51 10.05
C ALA A 138 -6.95 6.33 9.89
N ARG A 139 -7.54 6.84 10.98
CA ARG A 139 -8.73 7.70 10.94
C ARG A 139 -8.43 9.17 10.61
N ARG A 140 -7.15 9.57 10.65
CA ARG A 140 -6.68 10.95 10.48
C ARG A 140 -5.91 11.15 9.18
N VAL A 141 -5.82 10.10 8.35
CA VAL A 141 -5.23 10.10 7.01
C VAL A 141 -6.31 9.97 5.95
#